data_AF-A0A7X7Q5H6-F1
#
_entry.id   AF-A0A7X7Q5H6-F1
#
_cell.length_a   1.000
_cell.length_b   1.000
_cell.length_c   1.000
_cell.angle_alpha   90.00
_cell.angle_beta   90.00
_cell.angle_gamma   90.00
#
_symmetry.space_group_name_H-M   'P 1'
#
loop_
_entity.id
_entity.type
_entity.pdbx_description
1 polymer ?
#
loop_
_entity_poly.entity_id
_entity_poly.type
_entity_poly.pdbx_seq_one_letter_code
_entity_poly.pdbx_strand_id
1 'polypeptide(L)'
;MAIRRQKTGPSDETIERVRFIVSFRATHAPSKSQPVAAEQDPLSTEFYSQFISTLDGLGLAVLFHRGKGLFDKEEKLRYRVTEHKVIRLEFADRLTVGAVDGPRELVSIGRYTPGNWEERLKQAYDDCLRLSVLLDEVAATEDRLTHSETPEDVVALLDSMSDPEGMLRMLCMSTKRSSNAYTLYMSHILADRIKDAHHIIETAVELNPADARLHLTLGNFYWAALSNAKGWGSGKDPGPLRMVTLDKLETSYEKARSLARTHYLEAMRLSSRREIEEEASAQLSTLRS
;
A
#
# COMPACT_ATOMS: atom_id res chain seq x y z
N MET A 1 -26.95 -55.46 1.01
CA MET A 1 -26.83 -54.10 0.43
C MET A 1 -25.80 -53.31 1.22
N ALA A 2 -24.62 -53.09 0.66
CA ALA A 2 -23.57 -52.32 1.32
C ALA A 2 -23.87 -50.82 1.15
N ILE A 3 -24.29 -50.16 2.23
CA ILE A 3 -24.40 -48.70 2.31
C ILE A 3 -22.97 -48.16 2.23
N ARG A 4 -22.51 -47.79 1.02
CA ARG A 4 -21.32 -46.98 0.85
C ARG A 4 -21.57 -45.66 1.57
N ARG A 5 -21.00 -45.49 2.77
CA ARG A 5 -20.85 -44.17 3.39
C ARG A 5 -20.12 -43.31 2.36
N GLN A 6 -20.83 -42.37 1.72
CA GLN A 6 -20.18 -41.27 1.02
C GLN A 6 -19.22 -40.65 2.02
N LYS A 7 -17.92 -40.68 1.71
CA LYS A 7 -16.96 -39.86 2.45
C LYS A 7 -17.45 -38.43 2.27
N THR A 8 -17.88 -37.79 3.35
CA THR A 8 -18.16 -36.36 3.38
C THR A 8 -16.88 -35.68 2.89
N GLY A 9 -16.93 -35.09 1.70
CA GLY A 9 -15.85 -34.26 1.16
C GLY A 9 -15.98 -32.82 1.67
N PRO A 10 -14.96 -31.98 1.44
CA PRO A 10 -15.11 -30.53 1.61
C PRO A 10 -16.20 -30.02 0.64
N SER A 11 -16.88 -28.95 1.00
CA SER A 11 -17.75 -28.24 0.06
C SER A 11 -16.91 -27.56 -1.03
N ASP A 12 -17.53 -27.32 -2.19
CA ASP A 12 -16.90 -26.53 -3.26
C ASP A 12 -16.53 -25.13 -2.77
N GLU A 13 -17.36 -24.54 -1.91
CA GLU A 13 -17.10 -23.24 -1.28
C GLU A 13 -15.82 -23.25 -0.42
N THR A 14 -15.59 -24.31 0.36
CA THR A 14 -14.34 -24.46 1.14
C THR A 14 -13.12 -24.53 0.21
N ILE A 15 -13.23 -25.21 -0.94
CA ILE A 15 -12.14 -25.28 -1.92
C ILE A 15 -11.88 -23.91 -2.54
N GLU A 16 -12.92 -23.18 -2.95
CA GLU A 16 -12.79 -21.84 -3.53
C GLU A 16 -12.17 -20.83 -2.57
N ARG A 17 -12.55 -20.86 -1.28
CA ARG A 17 -11.94 -20.00 -0.25
C ARG A 17 -10.43 -20.23 -0.14
N VAL A 18 -9.98 -21.48 -0.18
CA VAL A 18 -8.55 -21.81 -0.18
C VAL A 18 -7.86 -21.29 -1.44
N ARG A 19 -8.50 -21.46 -2.61
CA ARG A 19 -7.97 -20.96 -3.89
C ARG A 19 -7.80 -19.44 -3.86
N PHE A 20 -8.80 -18.71 -3.39
CA PHE A 20 -8.77 -17.26 -3.28
C PHE A 20 -7.65 -16.78 -2.36
N ILE A 21 -7.56 -17.35 -1.15
CA ILE A 21 -6.49 -17.03 -0.19
C ILE A 21 -5.12 -17.28 -0.81
N VAL A 22 -4.95 -18.39 -1.53
CA VAL A 22 -3.67 -18.70 -2.19
C VAL A 22 -3.34 -17.70 -3.30
N SER A 23 -4.32 -17.33 -4.13
CA SER A 23 -4.13 -16.32 -5.17
C SER A 23 -3.72 -14.98 -4.57
N PHE A 24 -4.43 -14.50 -3.54
CA PHE A 24 -4.06 -13.28 -2.82
C PHE A 24 -2.63 -13.33 -2.28
N ARG A 25 -2.27 -14.43 -1.58
CA ARG A 25 -0.91 -14.60 -1.06
C ARG A 25 0.14 -14.65 -2.17
N ALA A 26 -0.17 -15.25 -3.31
CA ALA A 26 0.78 -15.34 -4.42
C ALA A 26 1.03 -13.96 -5.06
N THR A 27 0.02 -13.10 -5.12
CA THR A 27 0.11 -11.75 -5.66
C THR A 27 0.82 -10.79 -4.72
N HIS A 28 0.52 -10.85 -3.41
CA HIS A 28 0.92 -9.82 -2.45
C HIS A 28 2.08 -10.19 -1.53
N ALA A 29 2.57 -11.45 -1.57
CA ALA A 29 3.71 -11.82 -0.74
C ALA A 29 4.97 -11.03 -1.13
N PRO A 30 5.74 -10.52 -0.15
CA PRO A 30 6.98 -9.81 -0.42
C PRO A 30 8.00 -10.72 -1.14
N SER A 31 8.62 -10.20 -2.19
CA SER A 31 9.63 -10.92 -2.97
C SER A 31 10.85 -11.26 -2.12
N LYS A 32 11.21 -12.55 -2.05
CA LYS A 32 12.41 -13.02 -1.33
C LYS A 32 13.73 -12.67 -2.02
N SER A 33 13.70 -12.19 -3.26
CA SER A 33 14.87 -12.09 -4.14
C SER A 33 15.20 -10.67 -4.58
N GLN A 34 14.50 -9.63 -4.10
CA GLN A 34 14.82 -8.25 -4.44
C GLN A 34 15.62 -7.56 -3.33
N PRO A 35 16.73 -6.87 -3.67
CA PRO A 35 17.44 -6.04 -2.70
C PRO A 35 16.55 -4.89 -2.23
N VAL A 36 16.68 -4.58 -0.94
CA VAL A 36 15.84 -3.73 -0.07
C VAL A 36 15.63 -2.27 -0.56
N ALA A 37 16.22 -1.85 -1.67
CA ALA A 37 16.36 -0.42 -2.01
C ALA A 37 15.43 0.13 -3.09
N ALA A 38 14.67 -0.68 -3.84
CA ALA A 38 13.77 -0.15 -4.87
C ALA A 38 12.55 -1.06 -5.07
N GLU A 39 11.36 -0.46 -5.02
CA GLU A 39 10.11 -1.02 -5.57
C GLU A 39 9.43 -2.18 -4.82
N GLN A 40 9.58 -2.30 -3.49
CA GLN A 40 8.54 -3.02 -2.74
C GLN A 40 7.29 -2.14 -2.70
N ASP A 41 6.14 -2.69 -3.11
CA ASP A 41 4.81 -2.10 -2.95
C ASP A 41 4.45 -2.12 -1.44
N PRO A 42 4.56 -0.97 -0.74
CA PRO A 42 4.38 -0.93 0.71
C PRO A 42 2.95 -1.29 1.11
N LEU A 43 1.94 -0.83 0.36
CA LEU A 43 0.54 -1.11 0.61
C LEU A 43 0.24 -2.60 0.48
N SER A 44 0.70 -3.23 -0.60
CA SER A 44 0.56 -4.67 -0.81
C SER A 44 1.23 -5.48 0.30
N THR A 45 2.41 -5.04 0.76
CA THR A 45 3.15 -5.68 1.86
C THR A 45 2.42 -5.54 3.21
N GLU A 46 1.85 -4.37 3.48
CA GLU A 46 1.05 -4.10 4.68
C GLU A 46 -0.19 -5.00 4.71
N PHE A 47 -0.95 -5.07 3.62
CA PHE A 47 -2.15 -5.88 3.53
C PHE A 47 -1.84 -7.38 3.60
N TYR A 48 -0.75 -7.82 2.98
CA TYR A 48 -0.26 -9.18 3.15
C TYR A 48 0.05 -9.47 4.63
N SER A 49 0.75 -8.56 5.32
CA SER A 49 1.13 -8.74 6.73
C SER A 49 -0.10 -8.76 7.65
N GLN A 50 -1.08 -7.88 7.41
CA GLN A 50 -2.37 -7.89 8.10
C GLN A 50 -3.08 -9.24 7.92
N PHE A 51 -3.13 -9.75 6.68
CA PHE A 51 -3.76 -11.02 6.40
C PHE A 51 -3.05 -12.22 7.05
N ILE A 52 -1.71 -12.23 7.07
CA ILE A 52 -0.95 -13.27 7.79
C ILE A 52 -1.25 -13.22 9.29
N SER A 53 -1.33 -12.03 9.88
CA SER A 53 -1.72 -11.86 11.29
C SER A 53 -3.11 -12.43 11.58
N THR A 54 -4.08 -12.21 10.68
CA THR A 54 -5.41 -12.84 10.77
C THR A 54 -5.31 -14.37 10.76
N LEU A 55 -4.57 -14.96 9.82
CA LEU A 55 -4.40 -16.41 9.74
C LEU A 55 -3.76 -16.99 11.02
N ASP A 56 -2.72 -16.33 11.53
CA ASP A 56 -2.03 -16.74 12.75
C ASP A 56 -2.96 -16.65 13.98
N GLY A 57 -3.74 -15.57 14.10
CA GLY A 57 -4.74 -15.40 15.16
C GLY A 57 -5.85 -16.47 15.14
N LEU A 58 -6.17 -16.98 13.94
CA LEU A 58 -7.12 -18.07 13.75
C LEU A 58 -6.49 -19.47 13.91
N GLY A 59 -5.18 -19.55 14.12
CA GLY A 59 -4.43 -20.80 14.22
C GLY A 59 -4.36 -21.57 12.89
N LEU A 60 -4.55 -20.88 11.77
CA LEU A 60 -4.57 -21.44 10.42
C LEU A 60 -3.27 -21.14 9.67
N ALA A 61 -2.87 -22.07 8.81
CA ALA A 61 -1.96 -21.78 7.72
C ALA A 61 -2.48 -22.38 6.43
N VAL A 62 -2.54 -21.56 5.38
CA VAL A 62 -3.02 -21.94 4.04
C VAL A 62 -1.83 -21.90 3.09
N LEU A 63 -1.27 -23.06 2.77
CA LEU A 63 -0.05 -23.21 2.01
C LEU A 63 -0.34 -23.71 0.59
N PHE A 64 0.56 -23.37 -0.34
CA PHE A 64 0.53 -23.95 -1.67
C PHE A 64 1.94 -24.31 -2.15
N HIS A 65 2.00 -25.27 -3.07
CA HIS A 65 3.23 -25.66 -3.76
C HIS A 65 2.93 -25.98 -5.22
N ARG A 66 3.68 -25.35 -6.12
CA ARG A 66 3.64 -25.63 -7.56
C ARG A 66 4.64 -26.74 -7.88
N GLY A 67 4.20 -27.78 -8.57
CA GLY A 67 5.07 -28.88 -9.00
C GLY A 67 4.51 -29.61 -10.21
N LYS A 68 5.36 -30.40 -10.88
CA LYS A 68 4.93 -31.25 -12.00
C LYS A 68 4.50 -32.63 -11.49
N GLY A 69 3.46 -33.20 -12.09
CA GLY A 69 3.11 -34.59 -11.86
C GLY A 69 4.24 -35.51 -12.34
N LEU A 70 4.59 -36.50 -11.52
CA LEU A 70 5.66 -37.48 -11.82
C LEU A 70 5.44 -38.24 -13.14
N PHE A 71 4.19 -38.32 -13.60
CA PHE A 71 3.79 -39.16 -14.75
C PHE A 71 3.11 -38.41 -15.90
N ASP A 72 2.46 -37.26 -15.67
CA ASP A 72 1.71 -36.53 -16.71
C ASP A 72 2.43 -35.28 -17.25
N LYS A 73 3.56 -34.87 -16.67
CA LYS A 73 4.28 -33.60 -16.98
C LYS A 73 3.41 -32.34 -16.83
N GLU A 74 2.15 -32.46 -16.41
CA GLU A 74 1.22 -31.36 -16.22
C GLU A 74 1.59 -30.60 -14.94
N GLU A 75 1.46 -29.28 -15.00
CA GLU A 75 1.66 -28.45 -13.82
C GLU A 75 0.47 -28.56 -12.88
N LYS A 76 0.78 -28.88 -11.62
CA LYS A 76 -0.20 -29.01 -10.56
C LYS A 76 0.11 -28.02 -9.45
N LEU A 77 -0.95 -27.45 -8.91
CA LEU A 77 -0.91 -26.63 -7.71
C LEU A 77 -1.47 -27.45 -6.57
N ARG A 78 -0.65 -27.74 -5.56
CA ARG A 78 -1.06 -28.48 -4.37
C ARG A 78 -1.33 -27.50 -3.25
N TYR A 79 -2.47 -27.66 -2.60
CA TYR A 79 -2.93 -26.81 -1.52
C TYR A 79 -2.95 -27.59 -0.23
N ARG A 80 -2.67 -26.90 0.87
CA ARG A 80 -2.71 -27.48 2.21
C ARG A 80 -3.22 -26.46 3.20
N VAL A 81 -4.30 -26.80 3.90
CA VAL A 81 -4.77 -26.05 5.07
C VAL A 81 -4.35 -26.82 6.32
N THR A 82 -3.64 -26.15 7.21
CA THR A 82 -3.29 -26.68 8.53
C THR A 82 -3.92 -25.85 9.61
N GLU A 83 -4.42 -26.51 10.65
CA GLU A 83 -4.89 -25.88 11.88
C GLU A 83 -3.98 -26.37 13.01
N HIS A 84 -3.30 -25.46 13.72
CA HIS A 84 -2.31 -25.80 14.75
C HIS A 84 -1.31 -26.89 14.30
N LYS A 85 -0.78 -26.75 13.08
CA LYS A 85 0.16 -27.69 12.42
C LYS A 85 -0.43 -29.05 12.01
N VAL A 86 -1.72 -29.29 12.25
CA VAL A 86 -2.43 -30.50 11.80
C VAL A 86 -3.04 -30.26 10.43
N ILE A 87 -2.73 -31.10 9.45
CA ILE A 87 -3.33 -31.02 8.11
C ILE A 87 -4.83 -31.35 8.20
N ARG A 88 -5.67 -30.38 7.81
CA ARG A 88 -7.13 -30.52 7.76
C ARG A 88 -7.64 -30.76 6.36
N LEU A 89 -7.06 -30.07 5.38
CA LEU A 89 -7.40 -30.20 3.97
C LEU A 89 -6.12 -30.24 3.13
N GLU A 90 -6.06 -31.17 2.18
CA GLU A 90 -5.05 -31.22 1.12
C GLU A 90 -5.73 -31.60 -0.19
N PHE A 91 -5.56 -30.78 -1.23
CA PHE A 91 -6.08 -31.03 -2.56
C PHE A 91 -5.12 -30.53 -3.63
N ALA A 92 -5.33 -30.95 -4.88
CA ALA A 92 -4.52 -30.55 -6.01
C ALA A 92 -5.39 -30.09 -7.17
N ASP A 93 -4.99 -28.98 -7.77
CA ASP A 93 -5.55 -28.50 -9.02
C ASP A 93 -4.57 -28.72 -10.17
N ARG A 94 -5.12 -28.94 -11.36
CA ARG A 94 -4.42 -28.78 -12.62
C ARG A 94 -4.51 -27.32 -13.04
N LEU A 95 -3.37 -26.74 -13.41
CA LEU A 95 -3.31 -25.40 -13.99
C LEU A 95 -3.52 -25.51 -15.50
N THR A 96 -4.55 -24.85 -16.03
CA THR A 96 -4.74 -24.74 -17.50
C THR A 96 -3.94 -23.59 -18.09
N VAL A 97 -3.60 -22.59 -17.26
CA VAL A 97 -2.69 -21.48 -17.55
C VAL A 97 -1.61 -21.48 -16.46
N GLY A 98 -0.34 -21.27 -16.84
CA GLY A 98 0.82 -21.35 -15.93
C GLY A 98 0.92 -20.28 -14.83
N ALA A 99 -0.20 -19.67 -14.43
CA ALA A 99 -0.29 -18.61 -13.45
C ALA A 99 -1.01 -19.08 -12.16
N VAL A 100 -0.61 -18.55 -11.00
CA VAL A 100 -1.17 -18.91 -9.66
C VAL A 100 -2.48 -18.15 -9.38
N ASP A 101 -3.15 -17.68 -10.41
CA ASP A 101 -4.47 -17.04 -10.37
C ASP A 101 -5.32 -17.45 -11.59
N GLY A 102 -4.73 -18.21 -12.53
CA GLY A 102 -5.40 -18.67 -13.74
C GLY A 102 -6.45 -19.76 -13.49
N PRO A 103 -7.21 -20.16 -14.54
CA PRO A 103 -8.27 -21.16 -14.42
C PRO A 103 -7.74 -22.52 -13.95
N ARG A 104 -8.55 -23.20 -13.14
CA ARG A 104 -8.13 -24.41 -12.42
C ARG A 104 -9.20 -25.48 -12.48
N GLU A 105 -8.75 -26.72 -12.54
CA GLU A 105 -9.61 -27.90 -12.42
C GLU A 105 -9.19 -28.70 -11.19
N LEU A 106 -10.15 -29.05 -10.33
CA LEU A 106 -9.89 -29.90 -9.17
C LEU A 106 -9.55 -31.32 -9.65
N VAL A 107 -8.32 -31.78 -9.39
CA VAL A 107 -7.86 -33.10 -9.82
C VAL A 107 -8.05 -34.13 -8.73
N SER A 108 -7.72 -33.79 -7.48
CA SER A 108 -7.79 -34.74 -6.39
C SER A 108 -7.88 -34.07 -5.02
N ILE A 109 -8.51 -34.78 -4.09
CA ILE A 109 -8.54 -34.45 -2.66
C ILE A 109 -7.73 -35.53 -1.94
N GLY A 110 -6.56 -35.16 -1.43
CA GLY A 110 -5.65 -36.07 -0.74
C GLY A 110 -6.05 -36.31 0.71
N ARG A 111 -6.45 -35.26 1.43
CA ARG A 111 -6.89 -35.33 2.83
C ARG A 111 -8.01 -34.35 3.08
N TYR A 112 -9.00 -34.78 3.87
CA TYR A 112 -10.03 -33.90 4.40
C TYR A 112 -10.46 -34.40 5.78
N THR A 113 -10.59 -33.48 6.73
CA THR A 113 -11.07 -33.74 8.09
C THR A 113 -12.03 -32.61 8.45
N PRO A 114 -13.36 -32.84 8.49
CA PRO A 114 -14.32 -31.79 8.81
C PRO A 114 -14.11 -31.24 10.23
N GLY A 115 -14.50 -30.00 10.47
CA GLY A 115 -14.45 -29.38 11.80
C GLY A 115 -14.49 -27.85 11.76
N ASN A 116 -14.36 -27.24 12.94
CA ASN A 116 -14.50 -25.79 13.13
C ASN A 116 -13.47 -24.94 12.36
N TRP A 117 -12.41 -25.54 11.82
CA TRP A 117 -11.43 -24.84 10.98
C TRP A 117 -12.05 -24.29 9.70
N GLU A 118 -13.18 -24.86 9.22
CA GLU A 118 -13.87 -24.38 8.01
C GLU A 118 -14.52 -23.00 8.23
N GLU A 119 -15.09 -22.76 9.41
CA GLU A 119 -15.62 -21.44 9.78
C GLU A 119 -14.51 -20.43 10.01
N ARG A 120 -13.38 -20.85 10.59
CA ARG A 120 -12.19 -19.98 10.69
C ARG A 120 -11.61 -19.68 9.32
N LEU A 121 -11.61 -20.64 8.40
CA LEU A 121 -11.19 -20.41 7.02
C LEU A 121 -12.12 -19.40 6.34
N LYS A 122 -13.43 -19.49 6.57
CA LYS A 122 -14.40 -18.50 6.10
C LYS A 122 -14.07 -17.10 6.62
N GLN A 123 -13.81 -16.96 7.92
CA GLN A 123 -13.41 -15.68 8.49
C GLN A 123 -12.12 -15.13 7.85
N ALA A 124 -11.11 -15.98 7.66
CA ALA A 124 -9.89 -15.58 6.95
C ALA A 124 -10.18 -15.16 5.50
N TYR A 125 -11.08 -15.87 4.81
CA TYR A 125 -11.50 -15.52 3.46
C TYR A 125 -12.23 -14.18 3.41
N ASP A 126 -13.16 -13.92 4.33
CA ASP A 126 -13.92 -12.67 4.39
C ASP A 126 -12.96 -11.47 4.62
N ASP A 127 -11.97 -11.64 5.50
CA ASP A 127 -10.91 -10.63 5.71
C ASP A 127 -10.03 -10.45 4.46
N CYS A 128 -9.64 -11.54 3.81
CA CYS A 128 -8.87 -11.52 2.57
C CYS A 128 -9.63 -10.79 1.45
N LEU A 129 -10.92 -11.06 1.31
CA LEU A 129 -11.80 -10.43 0.32
C LEU A 129 -11.92 -8.93 0.60
N ARG A 130 -12.12 -8.54 1.87
CA ARG A 130 -12.15 -7.13 2.28
C ARG A 130 -10.86 -6.40 1.88
N LEU A 131 -9.70 -7.02 2.10
CA LEU A 131 -8.40 -6.42 1.71
C LEU A 131 -8.25 -6.30 0.20
N SER A 132 -8.70 -7.30 -0.58
CA SER A 132 -8.73 -7.21 -2.04
C SER A 132 -9.61 -6.06 -2.53
N VAL A 133 -10.81 -5.91 -1.96
CA VAL A 133 -11.72 -4.81 -2.32
C VAL A 133 -11.08 -3.44 -2.03
N LEU A 134 -10.40 -3.29 -0.90
CA LEU A 134 -9.68 -2.05 -0.57
C LEU A 134 -8.57 -1.73 -1.58
N LEU A 135 -7.84 -2.73 -2.09
CA LEU A 135 -6.84 -2.51 -3.14
C LEU A 135 -7.48 -2.03 -4.45
N ASP A 136 -8.61 -2.62 -4.82
CA ASP A 136 -9.36 -2.21 -6.01
C ASP A 136 -9.91 -0.79 -5.86
N GLU A 137 -10.39 -0.42 -4.67
CA GLU A 137 -10.85 0.95 -4.35
C GLU A 137 -9.71 1.97 -4.42
N VAL A 138 -8.52 1.62 -3.93
CA VAL A 138 -7.32 2.48 -4.05
C VAL A 138 -6.97 2.66 -5.53
N ALA A 139 -6.93 1.59 -6.31
CA ALA A 139 -6.64 1.67 -7.74
C ALA A 139 -7.66 2.52 -8.51
N ALA A 140 -8.96 2.36 -8.20
CA ALA A 140 -10.02 3.18 -8.78
C ALA A 140 -9.91 4.66 -8.36
N THR A 141 -9.50 4.93 -7.12
CA THR A 141 -9.28 6.30 -6.63
C THR A 141 -8.08 6.94 -7.32
N GLU A 142 -6.99 6.21 -7.52
CA GLU A 142 -5.83 6.70 -8.30
C GLU A 142 -6.20 7.03 -9.74
N ASP A 143 -7.05 6.22 -10.36
CA ASP A 143 -7.54 6.48 -11.71
C ASP A 143 -8.35 7.78 -11.75
N ARG A 144 -9.26 7.98 -10.78
CA ARG A 144 -10.02 9.23 -10.65
C ARG A 144 -9.13 10.45 -10.36
N LEU A 145 -8.08 10.30 -9.56
CA LEU A 145 -7.09 11.36 -9.32
C LEU A 145 -6.39 11.78 -10.61
N THR A 146 -6.05 10.80 -11.47
CA THR A 146 -5.38 11.04 -12.76
C THR A 146 -6.28 11.78 -13.75
N HIS A 147 -7.59 11.55 -13.66
CA HIS A 147 -8.60 12.16 -14.54
C HIS A 147 -9.28 13.41 -13.95
N SER A 148 -8.85 13.88 -12.77
CA SER A 148 -9.39 15.11 -12.17
C SER A 148 -8.93 16.33 -12.97
N GLU A 149 -9.87 17.19 -13.37
CA GLU A 149 -9.58 18.35 -14.23
C GLU A 149 -9.14 19.57 -13.42
N THR A 150 -9.63 19.70 -12.19
CA THR A 150 -9.36 20.85 -11.32
C THR A 150 -8.82 20.44 -9.94
N PRO A 151 -8.10 21.34 -9.24
CA PRO A 151 -7.73 21.15 -7.85
C PRO A 151 -8.93 20.84 -6.93
N GLU A 152 -10.07 21.48 -7.18
CA GLU A 152 -11.30 21.31 -6.41
C GLU A 152 -11.87 19.90 -6.59
N ASP A 153 -11.76 19.30 -7.78
CA ASP A 153 -12.18 17.91 -8.01
C ASP A 153 -11.36 16.91 -7.18
N VAL A 154 -10.05 17.14 -7.09
CA VAL A 154 -9.14 16.30 -6.28
C VAL A 154 -9.51 16.40 -4.79
N VAL A 155 -9.80 17.61 -4.31
CA VAL A 155 -10.22 17.84 -2.92
C VAL A 155 -11.58 17.17 -2.65
N ALA A 156 -12.56 17.41 -3.51
CA ALA A 156 -13.91 16.84 -3.39
C ALA A 156 -13.88 15.30 -3.47
N LEU A 157 -13.00 14.73 -4.28
CA LEU A 157 -12.79 13.28 -4.35
C LEU A 157 -12.45 12.72 -2.98
N LEU A 158 -11.43 13.27 -2.30
CA LEU A 158 -10.99 12.76 -1.00
C LEU A 158 -12.04 13.02 0.09
N ASP A 159 -12.64 14.22 0.11
CA ASP A 159 -13.69 14.57 1.09
C ASP A 159 -14.94 13.69 0.98
N SER A 160 -15.23 13.18 -0.22
CA SER A 160 -16.41 12.33 -0.46
C SER A 160 -16.23 10.88 0.03
N MET A 161 -15.03 10.50 0.44
CA MET A 161 -14.74 9.15 0.91
C MET A 161 -15.36 8.90 2.29
N SER A 162 -15.76 7.66 2.56
CA SER A 162 -16.26 7.25 3.88
C SER A 162 -15.18 7.32 4.96
N ASP A 163 -13.93 7.07 4.58
CA ASP A 163 -12.73 7.21 5.40
C ASP A 163 -11.63 7.96 4.63
N PRO A 164 -11.68 9.31 4.60
CA PRO A 164 -10.70 10.12 3.87
C PRO A 164 -9.27 9.91 4.37
N GLU A 165 -9.08 9.77 5.68
CA GLU A 165 -7.76 9.59 6.29
C GLU A 165 -7.19 8.21 5.96
N GLY A 166 -7.99 7.15 6.07
CA GLY A 166 -7.59 5.81 5.65
C GLY A 166 -7.21 5.77 4.17
N MET A 167 -8.01 6.40 3.30
CA MET A 167 -7.73 6.47 1.87
C MET A 167 -6.43 7.26 1.58
N LEU A 168 -6.22 8.40 2.24
CA LEU A 168 -4.97 9.17 2.14
C LEU A 168 -3.76 8.30 2.47
N ARG A 169 -3.79 7.59 3.60
CA ARG A 169 -2.69 6.71 4.04
C ARG A 169 -2.43 5.61 3.01
N MET A 170 -3.48 4.98 2.48
CA MET A 170 -3.34 3.95 1.45
C MET A 170 -2.73 4.50 0.15
N LEU A 171 -3.18 5.67 -0.31
CA LEU A 171 -2.62 6.36 -1.48
C LEU A 171 -1.15 6.75 -1.27
N CYS A 172 -0.76 7.12 -0.05
CA CYS A 172 0.62 7.40 0.34
C CYS A 172 1.49 6.14 0.53
N MET A 173 0.90 4.96 0.61
CA MET A 173 1.61 3.68 0.65
C MET A 173 1.59 2.94 -0.69
N SER A 174 0.85 3.41 -1.68
CA SER A 174 0.74 2.71 -2.96
C SER A 174 2.04 2.80 -3.78
N THR A 175 2.08 2.07 -4.90
CA THR A 175 3.17 2.18 -5.89
C THR A 175 3.30 3.59 -6.49
N LYS A 176 2.23 4.37 -6.52
CA LYS A 176 2.21 5.76 -7.00
C LYS A 176 2.33 6.80 -5.89
N ARG A 177 2.71 6.41 -4.67
CA ARG A 177 2.79 7.27 -3.47
C ARG A 177 3.34 8.68 -3.69
N SER A 178 4.46 8.84 -4.38
CA SER A 178 5.07 10.16 -4.59
C SER A 178 4.22 11.04 -5.51
N SER A 179 3.60 10.45 -6.54
CA SER A 179 2.68 11.17 -7.43
C SER A 179 1.36 11.48 -6.74
N ASN A 180 0.81 10.51 -6.00
CA ASN A 180 -0.44 10.70 -5.25
C ASN A 180 -0.28 11.82 -4.23
N ALA A 181 0.78 11.75 -3.41
CA ALA A 181 1.08 12.79 -2.43
C ALA A 181 1.23 14.16 -3.11
N TYR A 182 1.97 14.24 -4.23
CA TYR A 182 2.17 15.49 -4.96
C TYR A 182 0.86 16.09 -5.47
N THR A 183 0.04 15.29 -6.16
CA THR A 183 -1.27 15.73 -6.67
C THR A 183 -2.16 16.20 -5.53
N LEU A 184 -2.28 15.41 -4.47
CA LEU A 184 -3.12 15.74 -3.33
C LEU A 184 -2.68 17.04 -2.66
N TYR A 185 -1.41 17.16 -2.26
CA TYR A 185 -0.97 18.36 -1.51
C TYR A 185 -1.04 19.62 -2.38
N MET A 186 -0.62 19.56 -3.66
CA MET A 186 -0.66 20.73 -4.54
C MET A 186 -2.08 21.19 -4.84
N SER A 187 -3.01 20.25 -5.07
CA SER A 187 -4.42 20.59 -5.27
C SER A 187 -5.02 21.23 -4.02
N HIS A 188 -4.68 20.73 -2.83
CA HIS A 188 -5.14 21.35 -1.57
C HIS A 188 -4.53 22.75 -1.36
N ILE A 189 -3.29 23.02 -1.81
CA ILE A 189 -2.75 24.39 -1.81
C ILE A 189 -3.59 25.29 -2.71
N LEU A 190 -3.85 24.85 -3.94
CA LEU A 190 -4.58 25.63 -4.94
C LEU A 190 -6.03 25.91 -4.53
N ALA A 191 -6.66 24.99 -3.80
CA ALA A 191 -7.98 25.15 -3.21
C ALA A 191 -7.99 25.93 -1.87
N ASP A 192 -6.88 26.58 -1.51
CA ASP A 192 -6.69 27.33 -0.27
C ASP A 192 -6.79 26.54 1.06
N ARG A 193 -6.68 25.21 0.99
CA ARG A 193 -6.70 24.28 2.12
C ARG A 193 -5.29 23.96 2.62
N ILE A 194 -4.56 25.00 3.03
CA ILE A 194 -3.13 24.91 3.36
C ILE A 194 -2.83 23.94 4.51
N LYS A 195 -3.70 23.87 5.53
CA LYS A 195 -3.54 22.92 6.65
C LYS A 195 -3.65 21.47 6.18
N ASP A 196 -4.60 21.18 5.30
CA ASP A 196 -4.80 19.83 4.78
C ASP A 196 -3.65 19.46 3.83
N ALA A 197 -3.18 20.40 3.01
CA ALA A 197 -1.98 20.21 2.20
C ALA A 197 -0.76 19.86 3.06
N HIS A 198 -0.60 20.54 4.20
CA HIS A 198 0.47 20.27 5.17
C HIS A 198 0.32 18.87 5.78
N HIS A 199 -0.87 18.50 6.24
CA HIS A 199 -1.18 17.16 6.77
C HIS A 199 -0.90 16.04 5.76
N ILE A 200 -1.25 16.23 4.49
CA ILE A 200 -1.01 15.27 3.41
C ILE A 200 0.48 15.00 3.23
N ILE A 201 1.31 16.05 3.14
CA ILE A 201 2.74 15.87 2.92
C ILE A 201 3.44 15.33 4.18
N GLU A 202 2.97 15.67 5.39
CA GLU A 202 3.45 15.07 6.64
C GLU A 202 3.14 13.57 6.67
N THR A 203 1.89 13.19 6.40
CA THR A 203 1.46 11.78 6.33
C THR A 203 2.29 10.99 5.31
N ALA A 204 2.58 11.58 4.14
CA ALA A 204 3.42 10.95 3.14
C ALA A 204 4.86 10.70 3.64
N VAL A 205 5.46 11.66 4.35
CA VAL A 205 6.81 11.52 4.95
C VAL A 205 6.80 10.51 6.10
N GLU A 206 5.78 10.52 6.96
CA GLU A 206 5.66 9.58 8.08
C GLU A 206 5.56 8.13 7.61
N LEU A 207 4.81 7.88 6.54
CA LEU A 207 4.65 6.55 5.95
C LEU A 207 5.86 6.12 5.13
N ASN A 208 6.68 7.08 4.66
CA ASN A 208 7.83 6.83 3.79
C ASN A 208 9.09 7.59 4.27
N PRO A 209 9.60 7.31 5.48
CA PRO A 209 10.67 8.11 6.10
C PRO A 209 12.04 7.97 5.42
N ALA A 210 12.16 7.08 4.43
CA ALA A 210 13.36 6.91 3.61
C ALA A 210 13.28 7.63 2.25
N ASP A 211 12.17 8.29 1.93
CA ASP A 211 11.99 8.98 0.66
C ASP A 211 12.55 10.41 0.71
N ALA A 212 13.76 10.57 0.17
CA ALA A 212 14.44 11.85 0.11
C ALA A 212 13.64 12.96 -0.61
N ARG A 213 12.82 12.61 -1.61
CA ARG A 213 12.01 13.58 -2.36
C ARG A 213 10.88 14.13 -1.51
N LEU A 214 10.24 13.29 -0.70
CA LEU A 214 9.18 13.74 0.21
C LEU A 214 9.74 14.66 1.31
N HIS A 215 10.92 14.34 1.85
CA HIS A 215 11.63 15.26 2.76
C HIS A 215 11.95 16.60 2.09
N LEU A 216 12.48 16.60 0.86
CA LEU A 216 12.73 17.84 0.11
C LEU A 216 11.44 18.67 -0.07
N THR A 217 10.33 18.03 -0.44
CA THR A 217 9.03 18.69 -0.64
C THR A 217 8.53 19.34 0.65
N LEU A 218 8.57 18.63 1.79
CA LEU A 218 8.15 19.18 3.08
C LEU A 218 9.09 20.30 3.55
N GLY A 219 10.40 20.17 3.31
CA GLY A 219 11.36 21.25 3.52
C GLY A 219 11.02 22.51 2.73
N ASN A 220 10.72 22.35 1.43
CA ASN A 220 10.28 23.43 0.54
C ASN A 220 8.96 24.07 0.99
N PHE A 221 8.04 23.29 1.54
CA PHE A 221 6.78 23.78 2.07
C PHE A 221 6.98 24.72 3.26
N TYR A 222 7.82 24.34 4.23
CA TYR A 222 8.19 25.22 5.34
C TYR A 222 9.02 26.42 4.91
N TRP A 223 9.96 26.23 3.97
CA TRP A 223 10.77 27.31 3.41
C TRP A 223 9.91 28.35 2.68
N ALA A 224 8.84 27.93 1.99
CA ALA A 224 7.87 28.84 1.39
C ALA A 224 7.18 29.70 2.45
N ALA A 225 6.75 29.13 3.58
CA ALA A 225 6.17 29.89 4.69
C ALA A 225 7.11 30.97 5.22
N LEU A 226 8.40 30.65 5.36
CA LEU A 226 9.44 31.59 5.79
C LEU A 226 9.68 32.69 4.76
N SER A 227 9.68 32.34 3.48
CA SER A 227 9.87 33.26 2.36
C SER A 227 8.67 34.20 2.20
N ASN A 228 7.44 33.73 2.39
CA ASN A 228 6.25 34.57 2.41
C ASN A 228 6.25 35.56 3.60
N ALA A 229 6.90 35.22 4.71
CA ALA A 229 7.03 36.12 5.86
C ALA A 229 8.14 37.18 5.70
N LYS A 230 9.27 36.84 5.06
CA LYS A 230 10.43 37.75 4.88
C LYS A 230 10.50 38.43 3.52
N GLY A 231 9.70 37.98 2.56
CA GLY A 231 9.81 38.34 1.16
C GLY A 231 10.62 37.34 0.36
N TRP A 232 10.21 37.12 -0.89
CA TRP A 232 10.92 36.29 -1.85
C TRP A 232 12.12 37.02 -2.42
N GLY A 233 13.16 36.26 -2.80
CA GLY A 233 14.27 36.80 -3.58
C GLY A 233 13.79 37.38 -4.92
N SER A 234 14.44 38.44 -5.40
CA SER A 234 14.08 39.12 -6.65
C SER A 234 13.96 38.14 -7.82
N GLY A 235 12.86 38.21 -8.56
CA GLY A 235 12.59 37.38 -9.75
C GLY A 235 12.13 35.95 -9.47
N LYS A 236 11.90 35.55 -8.21
CA LYS A 236 11.29 34.25 -7.91
C LYS A 236 9.77 34.34 -8.00
N ASP A 237 9.16 33.49 -8.84
CA ASP A 237 7.72 33.21 -8.79
C ASP A 237 7.50 31.89 -8.03
N PRO A 238 6.98 31.94 -6.79
CA PRO A 238 6.71 30.74 -6.00
C PRO A 238 5.49 29.94 -6.49
N GLY A 239 4.75 30.44 -7.48
CA GLY A 239 3.53 29.79 -7.95
C GLY A 239 2.54 29.58 -6.80
N PRO A 240 1.95 28.38 -6.66
CA PRO A 240 0.99 28.07 -5.58
C PRO A 240 1.59 28.20 -4.17
N LEU A 241 2.90 28.02 -3.99
CA LEU A 241 3.56 28.10 -2.69
C LEU A 241 3.47 29.50 -2.05
N ARG A 242 3.10 30.55 -2.80
CA ARG A 242 2.78 31.87 -2.23
C ARG A 242 1.66 31.85 -1.20
N MET A 243 0.80 30.83 -1.26
CA MET A 243 -0.35 30.71 -0.38
C MET A 243 0.02 30.12 1.00
N VAL A 244 1.20 29.52 1.12
CA VAL A 244 1.68 28.87 2.35
C VAL A 244 2.27 29.92 3.29
N THR A 245 1.56 30.29 4.35
CA THR A 245 2.02 31.31 5.32
C THR A 245 2.16 30.73 6.72
N LEU A 246 2.99 31.35 7.57
CA LEU A 246 3.17 30.94 8.97
C LEU A 246 1.85 30.93 9.73
N ASP A 247 0.98 31.92 9.48
CA ASP A 247 -0.35 32.02 10.09
C ASP A 247 -1.24 30.84 9.71
N LYS A 248 -1.28 30.46 8.43
CA LYS A 248 -2.08 29.31 7.98
C LYS A 248 -1.57 27.98 8.53
N LEU A 249 -0.26 27.87 8.75
CA LEU A 249 0.38 26.72 9.39
C LEU A 249 0.33 26.76 10.92
N GLU A 250 -0.18 27.85 11.51
CA GLU A 250 -0.21 28.08 12.97
C GLU A 250 1.14 27.80 13.64
N THR A 251 2.23 28.20 12.98
CA THR A 251 3.59 27.89 13.39
C THR A 251 4.44 29.15 13.52
N SER A 252 5.36 29.15 14.48
CA SER A 252 6.30 30.27 14.63
C SER A 252 7.38 30.23 13.55
N TYR A 253 7.97 31.39 13.26
CA TYR A 253 9.10 31.50 12.32
C TYR A 253 10.24 30.55 12.68
N GLU A 254 10.66 30.51 13.96
CA GLU A 254 11.76 29.64 14.41
C GLU A 254 11.41 28.15 14.30
N LYS A 255 10.16 27.77 14.61
CA LYS A 255 9.70 26.39 14.46
C LYS A 255 9.72 25.96 12.99
N ALA A 256 9.14 26.76 12.08
CA ALA A 256 9.18 26.48 10.64
C ALA A 256 10.61 26.43 10.09
N ARG A 257 11.50 27.31 10.55
CA ARG A 257 12.93 27.30 10.17
C ARG A 257 13.64 26.02 10.63
N SER A 258 13.38 25.59 11.87
CA SER A 258 13.92 24.34 12.39
C SER A 258 13.43 23.14 11.59
N LEU A 259 12.13 23.08 11.29
CA LEU A 259 11.53 21.99 10.52
C LEU A 259 12.08 21.94 9.09
N ALA A 260 12.12 23.07 8.39
CA ALA A 260 12.70 23.17 7.05
C ALA A 260 14.15 22.65 7.03
N ARG A 261 14.96 23.08 8.01
CA ARG A 261 16.35 22.62 8.16
C ARG A 261 16.43 21.10 8.37
N THR A 262 15.62 20.55 9.26
CA THR A 262 15.58 19.10 9.52
C THR A 262 15.28 18.33 8.25
N HIS A 263 14.25 18.73 7.51
CA HIS A 263 13.84 18.04 6.29
C HIS A 263 14.88 18.15 5.16
N TYR A 264 15.55 19.30 4.99
CA TYR A 264 16.64 19.40 4.02
C TYR A 264 17.84 18.52 4.37
N LEU A 265 18.21 18.45 5.65
CA LEU A 265 19.28 17.56 6.11
C LEU A 265 18.94 16.08 5.88
N GLU A 266 17.70 15.68 6.15
CA GLU A 266 17.23 14.32 5.87
C GLU A 266 17.18 14.02 4.38
N ALA A 267 16.68 14.96 3.55
CA ALA A 267 16.68 14.82 2.10
C ALA A 267 18.10 14.58 1.55
N MET A 268 19.09 15.36 2.02
CA MET A 268 20.50 15.17 1.63
C MET A 268 21.08 13.85 2.15
N ARG A 269 20.72 13.43 3.37
CA ARG A 269 21.21 12.18 3.98
C ARG A 269 20.68 10.94 3.26
N LEU A 270 19.43 10.97 2.82
CA LEU A 270 18.73 9.84 2.20
C LEU A 270 18.92 9.77 0.68
N SER A 271 19.22 10.90 0.03
CA SER A 271 19.30 10.95 -1.42
C SER A 271 20.52 10.22 -1.96
N SER A 272 20.33 9.55 -3.09
CA SER A 272 21.40 9.12 -4.01
C SER A 272 21.42 9.95 -5.30
N ARG A 273 20.53 10.94 -5.40
CA ARG A 273 20.34 11.82 -6.55
C ARG A 273 20.95 13.19 -6.26
N ARG A 274 21.94 13.55 -7.07
CA ARG A 274 22.65 14.84 -7.00
C ARG A 274 21.71 16.04 -7.07
N GLU A 275 20.66 15.97 -7.88
CA GLU A 275 19.67 17.05 -8.01
C GLU A 275 18.98 17.39 -6.68
N ILE A 276 18.54 16.37 -5.93
CA ILE A 276 17.89 16.54 -4.63
C ILE A 276 18.88 17.12 -3.61
N GLU A 277 20.12 16.66 -3.61
CA GLU A 277 21.18 17.16 -2.72
C GLU A 277 21.51 18.63 -3.00
N GLU A 278 21.68 19.00 -4.27
CA GLU A 278 21.98 20.36 -4.68
C GLU A 278 20.82 21.30 -4.35
N GLU A 279 19.57 20.91 -4.63
CA GLU A 279 18.39 21.70 -4.29
C GLU A 279 18.26 21.89 -2.77
N ALA A 280 18.33 20.81 -1.99
CA ALA A 280 18.25 20.86 -0.53
C ALA A 280 19.38 21.70 0.08
N SER A 281 20.61 21.55 -0.43
CA SER A 281 21.77 22.32 0.02
C SER A 281 21.62 23.81 -0.28
N ALA A 282 21.16 24.16 -1.49
CA ALA A 282 20.90 25.53 -1.89
C ALA A 282 19.86 26.18 -0.97
N GLN A 283 18.72 25.51 -0.73
CA GLN A 283 17.69 26.07 0.14
C GLN A 283 18.12 26.13 1.61
N LEU A 284 18.82 25.11 2.10
CA LEU A 284 19.37 25.11 3.46
C LEU A 284 20.34 26.28 3.69
N SER A 285 21.11 26.68 2.67
CA SER A 285 22.01 27.84 2.76
C SER A 285 21.26 29.15 3.05
N THR A 286 20.07 29.32 2.46
CA THR A 286 19.21 30.51 2.67
C THR A 286 18.61 30.59 4.07
N LEU A 287 18.56 29.46 4.79
CA LEU A 287 18.08 29.42 6.19
C LEU A 287 19.17 29.81 7.20
N ARG A 288 20.44 29.84 6.79
CA ARG A 288 21.58 30.19 7.66
C ARG A 288 21.82 31.70 7.74
N SER A 289 21.48 32.42 6.68
CA SER A 289 21.43 33.89 6.60
C SER A 289 20.22 34.46 7.33
#